data_AF-S4P6W0-F1
#
_entry.id   AF-S4P6W0-F1
#
_cell.length_a   1.000
_cell.length_b   1.000
_cell.length_c   1.000
_cell.angle_alpha   90.00
_cell.angle_beta   90.00
_cell.angle_gamma   90.00
#
_symmetry.space_group_name_H-M   'P 1'
#
loop_
_entity.id
_entity.type
_entity.pdbx_description
1 polymer ?
#
loop_
_entity_poly.entity_id
_entity_poly.type
_entity_poly.pdbx_seq_one_letter_code
_entity_poly.pdbx_strand_id
1 'polypeptide(L)'
;MNENLPVTCSVDFEDHNLLSEFVLTVAPDEGYWSGGKFKFSVFVTEDYNMEPPKVKCLTRLWHPNINLDGDICLSLLRQTSIDEHGWAPTRRLKDVVWGLNSL
;
A
#
# COMPACT_ATOMS: atom_id res chain seq x y z
N MET A 1 15.80 7.75 1.46
CA MET A 1 14.42 7.23 1.71
C MET A 1 14.04 6.05 0.80
N ASN A 2 14.63 5.86 -0.39
CA ASN A 2 14.31 4.74 -1.30
C ASN A 2 15.11 3.44 -1.09
N GLU A 3 16.00 3.37 -0.10
CA GLU A 3 16.95 2.24 0.06
C GLU A 3 16.31 0.90 0.49
N ASN A 4 14.98 0.84 0.72
CA ASN A 4 14.30 -0.37 1.24
C ASN A 4 13.03 -0.78 0.47
N LEU A 5 12.83 -0.27 -0.74
CA LEU A 5 11.69 -0.66 -1.58
C LEU A 5 12.00 -1.96 -2.34
N PRO A 6 11.00 -2.83 -2.57
CA PRO A 6 11.12 -3.90 -3.55
C PRO A 6 11.51 -3.35 -4.93
N VAL A 7 12.27 -4.12 -5.72
CA VAL A 7 12.69 -3.69 -7.07
C VAL A 7 11.50 -3.48 -8.02
N THR A 8 10.38 -4.14 -7.75
CA THR A 8 9.10 -4.03 -8.45
C THR A 8 8.28 -2.80 -8.01
N CYS A 9 8.78 -2.00 -7.07
CA CYS A 9 8.06 -0.89 -6.48
C CYS A 9 8.78 0.44 -6.72
N SER A 10 8.00 1.50 -6.98
CA SER A 10 8.49 2.88 -7.03
C SER A 10 7.49 3.81 -6.34
N VAL A 11 8.01 4.83 -5.65
CA VAL A 11 7.20 5.84 -4.96
C VAL A 11 7.37 7.19 -5.63
N ASP A 12 6.25 7.89 -5.80
CA ASP A 12 6.18 9.24 -6.37
C ASP A 12 5.43 10.17 -5.40
N PHE A 13 5.97 11.38 -5.21
CA PHE A 13 5.35 12.43 -4.38
C PHE A 13 4.97 13.58 -5.31
N GLU A 14 3.67 13.81 -5.51
CA GLU A 14 3.19 14.91 -6.38
C GLU A 14 3.59 16.28 -5.83
N ASP A 15 3.53 16.44 -4.50
CA ASP A 15 4.10 17.58 -3.77
C ASP A 15 5.20 17.10 -2.82
N HIS A 16 6.44 17.49 -3.09
CA HIS A 16 7.60 17.14 -2.27
C HIS A 16 7.56 17.68 -0.83
N ASN A 17 6.68 18.64 -0.54
CA ASN A 17 6.47 19.15 0.82
C ASN A 17 5.39 18.37 1.57
N LEU A 18 4.54 17.60 0.88
CA LEU A 18 3.45 16.84 1.46
C LEU A 18 3.83 15.36 1.59
N LEU A 19 4.66 15.05 2.58
CA LEU A 19 5.16 13.68 2.79
C LEU A 19 4.10 12.70 3.32
N SER A 20 2.93 13.19 3.73
CA SER A 20 1.78 12.37 4.15
C SER A 20 1.04 11.74 2.97
N GLU A 21 1.29 12.20 1.74
CA GLU A 21 0.62 11.72 0.54
C GLU A 21 1.63 11.29 -0.51
N PHE A 22 1.45 10.08 -1.04
CA PHE A 22 2.28 9.61 -2.15
C PHE A 22 1.55 8.54 -2.97
N VAL A 23 2.03 8.35 -4.19
CA VAL A 23 1.59 7.28 -5.08
C VAL A 23 2.64 6.19 -5.09
N LEU A 24 2.25 4.99 -4.69
CA LEU A 24 3.04 3.78 -4.89
C LEU A 24 2.66 3.14 -6.23
N THR A 25 3.66 2.83 -7.05
CA THR A 25 3.48 1.98 -8.24
C THR A 25 4.11 0.62 -7.96
N VAL A 26 3.32 -0.43 -8.14
CA VAL A 26 3.75 -1.84 -8.09
C VAL A 26 3.72 -2.40 -9.51
N ALA A 27 4.82 -2.99 -9.94
CA ALA A 27 4.97 -3.66 -11.22
C ALA A 27 5.48 -5.08 -11.00
N PRO A 28 4.58 -6.06 -10.77
CA PRO A 28 4.97 -7.45 -10.54
C PRO A 28 5.75 -7.99 -11.74
N ASP A 29 6.79 -8.77 -11.46
CA ASP A 29 7.60 -9.47 -12.45
C ASP A 29 7.23 -10.96 -12.56
N GLU A 30 6.37 -11.47 -11.68
CA GLU A 30 5.87 -12.84 -11.66
C GLU A 30 4.33 -12.94 -11.54
N GLY A 31 3.80 -14.17 -11.63
CA GLY A 31 2.38 -14.45 -11.45
C GLY A 31 1.47 -13.94 -12.58
N TYR A 32 0.15 -13.95 -12.33
CA TYR A 32 -0.87 -13.56 -13.31
C TYR A 32 -0.82 -12.08 -13.72
N TRP A 33 -0.27 -11.24 -12.84
CA TRP A 33 -0.20 -9.79 -13.02
C TRP A 33 1.18 -9.31 -13.47
N SER A 34 2.08 -10.24 -13.83
CA SER A 34 3.40 -9.93 -14.37
C SER A 34 3.30 -8.98 -15.56
N GLY A 35 4.14 -7.95 -15.57
CA GLY A 35 4.15 -6.89 -16.59
C GLY A 35 3.06 -5.83 -16.44
N GLY A 36 2.13 -6.00 -15.50
CA GLY A 36 1.16 -4.99 -15.11
C GLY A 36 1.80 -3.82 -14.35
N LYS A 37 1.08 -2.70 -14.28
CA LYS A 37 1.45 -1.55 -13.44
C LYS A 37 0.25 -1.09 -12.64
N PHE A 38 0.33 -1.21 -11.33
CA PHE A 38 -0.76 -0.93 -10.41
C PHE A 38 -0.38 0.26 -9.54
N LYS A 39 -1.20 1.30 -9.58
CA LYS A 39 -1.00 2.52 -8.80
C LYS A 39 -1.86 2.47 -7.54
N PHE A 40 -1.29 2.89 -6.43
CA PHE A 40 -1.95 2.97 -5.14
C PHE A 40 -1.72 4.36 -4.56
N SER A 41 -2.79 5.08 -4.21
CA SER A 41 -2.69 6.29 -3.40
C SER A 41 -2.54 5.90 -1.93
N VAL A 42 -1.53 6.43 -1.26
CA VAL A 42 -1.29 6.23 0.17
C VAL A 42 -1.43 7.58 0.87
N PHE A 43 -2.27 7.62 1.89
CA PHE A 43 -2.49 8.79 2.74
C PHE A 43 -2.24 8.44 4.20
N VAL A 44 -1.24 9.08 4.78
CA VAL A 44 -0.90 8.99 6.21
C VAL A 44 -1.75 10.02 6.97
N THR A 45 -2.64 9.55 7.83
CA THR A 45 -3.53 10.40 8.61
C THR A 45 -2.80 11.05 9.80
N GLU A 46 -3.43 12.06 10.41
CA GLU A 46 -2.91 12.73 11.61
C GLU A 46 -2.74 11.77 12.81
N ASP A 47 -3.54 10.70 12.85
CA ASP A 47 -3.50 9.67 13.89
C ASP A 47 -2.40 8.62 13.68
N TYR A 48 -1.57 8.74 12.64
CA TYR A 48 -0.42 7.85 12.45
C TYR A 48 0.60 8.04 13.60
N ASN A 49 1.13 6.99 14.22
CA ASN A 49 1.08 5.56 13.89
C ASN A 49 0.06 4.74 14.69
N MET A 50 -0.90 5.39 15.37
CA MET A 50 -1.96 4.70 16.09
C MET A 50 -2.96 4.06 15.12
N GLU A 51 -3.24 4.72 14.00
CA GLU A 51 -4.02 4.19 12.88
C GLU A 51 -3.14 3.85 11.66
N PRO A 52 -3.55 2.84 10.85
CA PRO A 52 -2.87 2.55 9.59
C PRO A 52 -3.07 3.70 8.58
N PRO A 53 -2.16 3.84 7.61
CA PRO A 53 -2.41 4.74 6.48
C PRO A 53 -3.61 4.24 5.65
N LYS A 54 -4.34 5.19 5.05
CA LYS A 54 -5.40 4.87 4.10
C LYS A 54 -4.78 4.57 2.74
N VAL A 55 -5.17 3.45 2.14
CA VAL A 55 -4.65 3.02 0.83
C VAL A 55 -5.80 2.73 -0.10
N LYS A 56 -5.70 3.21 -1.35
CA LYS A 56 -6.66 2.94 -2.42
C LYS A 56 -5.94 2.59 -3.71
N CYS A 57 -6.39 1.55 -4.40
CA CYS A 57 -5.92 1.22 -5.74
C CYS A 57 -6.56 2.14 -6.76
N LEU A 58 -5.74 2.76 -7.60
CA LEU A 58 -6.16 3.66 -8.69
C LEU A 58 -6.28 2.93 -10.02
N THR A 59 -5.62 1.77 -10.15
CA THR A 59 -5.70 0.94 -11.36
C THR A 59 -6.89 -0.01 -11.24
N ARG A 60 -7.84 0.06 -12.18
CA ARG A 60 -8.95 -0.89 -12.24
C ARG A 60 -8.44 -2.26 -12.69
N LEU A 61 -8.70 -3.30 -11.89
CA LEU A 61 -8.32 -4.68 -12.18
C LEU A 61 -9.31 -5.68 -11.59
N TRP A 62 -9.18 -6.95 -11.99
CA TRP A 62 -9.83 -8.08 -11.32
C TRP A 62 -8.83 -8.76 -10.40
N HIS A 63 -9.01 -8.58 -9.09
CA HIS A 63 -8.14 -9.15 -8.05
C HIS A 63 -8.99 -9.56 -6.84
N PRO A 64 -8.73 -10.71 -6.19
CA PRO A 64 -9.56 -11.18 -5.07
C PRO A 64 -9.54 -10.24 -3.85
N ASN A 65 -8.43 -9.53 -3.63
CA ASN A 65 -8.26 -8.58 -2.52
C ASN A 65 -8.42 -7.10 -2.91
N ILE A 66 -8.70 -6.78 -4.18
CA ILE A 66 -8.90 -5.38 -4.61
C ILE A 66 -10.21 -5.32 -5.40
N ASN A 67 -11.17 -4.57 -4.89
CA ASN A 67 -12.46 -4.46 -5.57
C ASN A 67 -12.40 -3.47 -6.75
N LEU A 68 -13.48 -3.38 -7.53
CA LEU A 68 -13.56 -2.50 -8.69
C LEU A 68 -13.53 -1.00 -8.34
N ASP A 69 -13.84 -0.65 -7.10
CA ASP A 69 -13.79 0.73 -6.58
C ASP A 69 -12.40 1.09 -6.05
N GLY A 70 -11.47 0.12 -5.98
CA GLY A 70 -10.09 0.29 -5.53
C GLY A 70 -9.85 0.03 -4.05
N ASP A 71 -10.85 -0.43 -3.29
CA ASP A 71 -10.68 -0.77 -1.88
C ASP A 71 -9.89 -2.08 -1.75
N ILE A 72 -9.03 -2.13 -0.72
CA ILE A 72 -8.04 -3.19 -0.53
C ILE A 72 -8.35 -3.97 0.74
N CYS A 73 -8.46 -5.29 0.62
CA CYS A 73 -8.60 -6.20 1.74
C CYS A 73 -7.23 -6.76 2.14
N LEU A 74 -6.50 -6.00 2.95
CA LEU A 74 -5.21 -6.38 3.50
C LEU A 74 -5.26 -6.29 5.04
N SER A 75 -4.93 -7.38 5.74
CA SER A 75 -5.07 -7.48 7.20
C SER A 75 -4.28 -6.40 7.94
N LEU A 76 -3.09 -6.06 7.46
CA LEU A 76 -2.23 -5.04 8.07
C LEU A 76 -2.84 -3.63 8.04
N LEU A 77 -3.81 -3.35 7.16
CA LEU A 77 -4.51 -2.07 7.07
C LEU A 77 -5.77 -2.00 7.95
N ARG A 78 -6.07 -3.06 8.71
CA ARG A 78 -7.22 -3.10 9.62
C ARG A 78 -6.82 -2.47 10.96
N GLN A 79 -7.53 -1.41 11.35
CA GLN A 79 -7.30 -0.67 12.61
C GLN A 79 -7.56 -1.55 13.83
N THR A 80 -8.67 -2.30 13.84
CA THR A 80 -9.01 -3.24 14.91
C THR A 80 -9.00 -4.63 14.31
N SER A 81 -7.96 -5.42 14.62
CA SER A 81 -7.97 -6.84 14.31
C SER A 81 -8.12 -7.66 15.58
N ILE A 82 -8.90 -8.73 15.48
CA ILE A 82 -9.05 -9.74 16.54
C ILE A 82 -7.83 -10.68 16.52
N ASP A 83 -7.14 -10.76 15.37
CA ASP A 83 -5.90 -11.50 15.19
C ASP A 83 -4.65 -10.59 15.30
N GLU A 84 -3.49 -11.20 15.48
CA GLU A 84 -2.19 -10.52 15.57
C GLU A 84 -1.68 -9.95 14.24
N HIS A 85 -2.47 -10.02 13.16
CA HIS A 85 -2.07 -9.59 11.82
C HIS A 85 -2.46 -8.14 11.49
N GLY A 86 -3.32 -7.53 12.31
CA GLY A 86 -3.80 -6.14 12.18
C GLY A 86 -2.72 -5.06 12.23
N TRP A 87 -3.15 -3.81 12.12
CA TRP A 87 -2.26 -2.67 12.34
C TRP A 87 -1.74 -2.65 13.79
N ALA A 88 -0.48 -2.29 13.94
CA ALA A 88 0.14 -2.03 15.24
C ALA A 88 1.11 -0.86 15.09
N PRO A 89 1.30 -0.01 16.11
CA PRO A 89 2.24 1.11 16.06
C PRO A 89 3.70 0.73 15.74
N THR A 90 4.06 -0.55 15.87
CA THR A 90 5.38 -1.08 15.49
C THR A 90 5.55 -1.27 13.98
N ARG A 91 4.45 -1.35 13.23
CA ARG A 91 4.45 -1.42 11.76
C ARG A 91 4.81 -0.05 11.18
N ARG A 92 5.41 -0.05 10.00
CA ARG A 92 5.90 1.14 9.29
C ARG A 92 5.38 1.15 7.86
N LEU A 93 5.49 2.29 7.17
CA LEU A 93 5.13 2.41 5.76
C LEU A 93 5.81 1.37 4.86
N LYS A 94 7.04 0.95 5.17
CA LYS A 94 7.70 -0.14 4.45
C LYS A 94 6.86 -1.43 4.49
N ASP A 95 6.26 -1.78 5.64
CA ASP A 95 5.51 -3.03 5.80
C ASP A 95 4.22 -2.98 4.97
N VAL A 96 3.64 -1.78 4.81
CA VAL A 96 2.51 -1.53 3.90
C VAL A 96 2.93 -1.75 2.46
N VAL A 97 4.05 -1.16 2.02
CA VAL A 97 4.57 -1.34 0.65
C VAL A 97 4.84 -2.81 0.35
N TRP A 98 5.51 -3.52 1.26
CA TRP A 98 5.77 -4.95 1.11
C TRP A 98 4.49 -5.78 1.06
N GLY A 99 3.49 -5.45 1.89
CA GLY A 99 2.18 -6.10 1.86
C GLY A 99 1.43 -5.89 0.54
N LEU A 100 1.46 -4.67 -0.01
CA LEU A 100 0.85 -4.36 -1.30
C LEU A 100 1.57 -5.03 -2.48
N ASN A 101 2.90 -5.14 -2.42
CA ASN A 101 3.69 -5.84 -3.43
C ASN A 101 3.47 -7.36 -3.43
N SER A 102 2.95 -7.91 -2.32
CA SER A 102 2.69 -9.35 -2.16
C SER A 102 1.25 -9.74 -2.51
N LEU A 103 0.42 -8.79 -2.93
CA LEU A 103 -0.90 -9.05 -3.50
C LEU A 103 -0.75 -9.53 -4.96
#